data_AF-A0A4R6GNH4-F1
#
_entry.id   AF-A0A4R6GNH4-F1
#
_cell.length_a   1.000
_cell.length_b   1.000
_cell.length_c   1.000
_cell.angle_alpha   90.00
_cell.angle_beta   90.00
_cell.angle_gamma   90.00
#
_symmetry.space_group_name_H-M   'P 1'
#
loop_
_entity.id
_entity.type
_entity.pdbx_description
1 polymer ?
#
loop_
_entity_poly.entity_id
_entity_poly.type
_entity_poly.pdbx_seq_one_letter_code
_entity_poly.pdbx_strand_id
1 'polypeptide(L)'
;MQEQSKSWKFTNEKRQDEEGSKKPDPIELESCPNNGTSCEDQRAEINNRLITSYEYFTNKQYNQSIDELKFAFEQANQLSEGTCLSCAGLFRLRIMQSLEHIHGELQNRSSGLFRSKQYKPSYEYAHTVIQEFKRQL
;
A
#
# COMPACT_ATOMS: atom_id res chain seq x y z
N MET A 1 -19.39 22.08 5.06
CA MET A 1 -18.64 21.72 3.85
C MET A 1 -18.06 20.34 4.12
N GLN A 2 -18.46 19.32 3.37
CA GLN A 2 -17.99 17.94 3.58
C GLN A 2 -16.74 17.75 2.73
N GLU A 3 -15.56 17.77 3.35
CA GLU A 3 -14.34 17.23 2.76
C GLU A 3 -14.51 15.71 2.64
N GLN A 4 -15.01 15.26 1.50
CA GLN A 4 -14.86 13.87 1.10
C GLN A 4 -13.46 13.74 0.49
N SER A 5 -12.44 13.67 1.35
CA SER A 5 -11.14 13.13 0.97
C SER A 5 -11.43 11.77 0.34
N LYS A 6 -11.17 11.63 -0.96
CA LYS A 6 -11.31 10.38 -1.71
C LYS A 6 -10.25 9.40 -1.19
N SER A 7 -10.45 8.91 0.03
CA SER A 7 -9.51 8.04 0.72
C SER A 7 -9.35 6.80 -0.13
N TRP A 8 -8.21 6.67 -0.81
CA TRP A 8 -7.81 5.40 -1.41
C TRP A 8 -7.91 4.32 -0.33
N LYS A 9 -8.58 3.22 -0.64
CA LYS A 9 -8.67 2.06 0.25
C LYS A 9 -8.34 0.84 -0.58
N PHE A 10 -7.42 0.02 -0.06
CA PHE A 10 -7.32 -1.37 -0.47
C PHE A 10 -8.62 -2.04 -0.02
N THR A 11 -9.45 -2.45 -0.97
CA THR A 11 -10.72 -3.15 -0.71
C THR A 11 -10.93 -4.19 -1.80
N ASN A 12 -11.52 -5.34 -1.45
CA ASN A 12 -11.89 -6.39 -2.40
C ASN A 12 -13.16 -6.06 -3.23
N GLU A 13 -13.77 -4.90 -3.00
CA GLU A 13 -14.91 -4.45 -3.78
C GLU A 13 -14.45 -4.01 -5.17
N LYS A 14 -15.05 -4.61 -6.22
CA LYS A 14 -14.97 -4.06 -7.57
C LYS A 14 -15.50 -2.63 -7.49
N ARG A 15 -14.62 -1.63 -7.57
CA ARG A 15 -15.06 -0.27 -7.81
C ARG A 15 -15.80 -0.30 -9.15
N GLN A 16 -17.07 0.09 -9.14
CA GLN A 16 -17.79 0.35 -10.38
C GLN A 16 -17.07 1.53 -11.03
N ASP A 17 -16.22 1.22 -12.00
CA ASP A 17 -15.45 2.22 -12.73
C ASP A 17 -16.45 3.02 -13.58
N GLU A 18 -16.78 4.25 -13.16
CA GLU A 18 -17.30 5.25 -14.09
C GLU A 18 -16.15 5.69 -14.99
N GLU A 19 -16.29 5.35 -16.27
CA GLU A 19 -15.38 5.61 -17.36
C GLU A 19 -15.17 7.13 -17.51
N GLY A 20 -14.05 7.65 -17.00
CA GLY A 20 -13.63 9.05 -17.21
C GLY A 20 -13.03 9.80 -16.02
N SER A 21 -13.18 9.32 -14.79
CA SER A 21 -12.55 9.97 -13.63
C SER A 21 -11.17 9.36 -13.34
N LYS A 22 -10.09 10.15 -13.47
CA LYS A 22 -8.74 9.74 -13.02
C LYS A 22 -8.84 9.21 -11.59
N LYS A 23 -8.44 7.95 -11.39
CA LYS A 23 -8.40 7.32 -10.05
C LYS A 23 -7.47 8.18 -9.18
N PRO A 24 -7.90 8.60 -7.97
CA PRO A 24 -7.04 9.39 -7.10
C PRO A 24 -5.81 8.57 -6.74
N ASP A 25 -4.66 9.22 -6.73
CA ASP A 25 -3.40 8.61 -6.35
C ASP A 25 -3.51 8.05 -4.91
N PRO A 26 -2.87 6.91 -4.60
CA PRO A 26 -2.82 6.39 -3.24
C PRO A 26 -2.27 7.37 -2.20
N ILE A 27 -1.35 8.24 -2.64
CA ILE A 27 -0.72 9.33 -1.89
C ILE A 27 -0.72 10.62 -2.74
N GLU A 28 -1.29 11.69 -2.21
CA GLU A 28 -1.36 13.00 -2.86
C GLU A 28 -0.26 13.94 -2.34
N LEU A 29 0.21 14.88 -3.20
CA LEU A 29 1.28 15.84 -2.87
C LEU A 29 0.93 16.79 -1.71
N GLU A 30 -0.35 17.11 -1.55
CA GLU A 30 -0.85 17.98 -0.47
C GLU A 30 -0.63 17.36 0.91
N SER A 31 -0.44 16.04 0.98
CA SER A 31 -0.13 15.32 2.22
C SER A 31 1.34 15.47 2.64
N CYS A 32 2.19 16.04 1.79
CA CYS A 32 3.60 16.29 2.05
C CYS A 32 3.87 17.76 2.45
N PRO A 33 4.84 18.05 3.33
CA PRO A 33 5.26 19.44 3.59
C PRO A 33 5.70 20.15 2.30
N ASN A 34 5.39 21.45 2.20
CA ASN A 34 5.66 22.28 1.01
C ASN A 34 5.10 21.70 -0.30
N ASN A 35 3.96 21.01 -0.24
CA ASN A 35 3.33 20.32 -1.38
C ASN A 35 4.23 19.28 -2.06
N GLY A 36 5.27 18.79 -1.38
CA GLY A 36 6.07 17.64 -1.82
C GLY A 36 6.72 17.75 -3.20
N THR A 37 6.88 18.95 -3.77
CA THR A 37 7.32 19.12 -5.17
C THR A 37 8.72 18.57 -5.42
N SER A 38 9.60 18.62 -4.42
CA SER A 38 10.94 18.01 -4.48
C SER A 38 10.94 16.47 -4.44
N CYS A 39 9.80 15.87 -4.13
CA CYS A 39 9.63 14.43 -3.93
C CYS A 39 8.66 13.83 -4.95
N GLU A 40 8.35 14.56 -6.02
CA GLU A 40 7.31 14.20 -6.98
C GLU A 40 7.62 12.88 -7.68
N ASP A 41 8.86 12.70 -8.14
CA ASP A 41 9.30 11.48 -8.83
C ASP A 41 9.23 10.26 -7.90
N GLN A 42 9.69 10.40 -6.67
CA GLN A 42 9.68 9.29 -5.70
C GLN A 42 8.25 8.97 -5.25
N ARG A 43 7.39 9.99 -5.11
CA ARG A 43 5.96 9.78 -4.87
C ARG A 43 5.30 9.06 -6.04
N ALA A 44 5.59 9.47 -7.28
CA ALA A 44 5.02 8.86 -8.48
C ALA A 44 5.39 7.37 -8.57
N GLU A 45 6.65 7.03 -8.31
CA GLU A 45 7.10 5.64 -8.30
C GLU A 45 6.42 4.84 -7.16
N ILE A 46 6.39 5.36 -5.93
CA ILE A 46 5.72 4.69 -4.81
C ILE A 46 4.21 4.50 -5.08
N ASN A 47 3.54 5.49 -5.67
CA ASN A 47 2.15 5.37 -6.08
C ASN A 47 1.94 4.31 -7.15
N ASN A 48 2.82 4.24 -8.14
CA ASN A 48 2.79 3.20 -9.17
C ASN A 48 2.88 1.81 -8.52
N ARG A 49 3.80 1.62 -7.57
CA ARG A 49 3.93 0.36 -6.81
C ARG A 49 2.69 0.03 -5.99
N LEU A 50 2.08 1.01 -5.33
CA LEU A 50 0.83 0.83 -4.60
C LEU A 50 -0.34 0.42 -5.52
N ILE A 51 -0.41 0.99 -6.73
CA ILE A 51 -1.40 0.64 -7.75
C ILE A 51 -1.16 -0.78 -8.27
N THR A 52 0.07 -1.12 -8.66
CA THR A 52 0.43 -2.47 -9.13
C THR A 52 0.20 -3.52 -8.05
N SER A 53 0.55 -3.23 -6.80
CA SER A 53 0.24 -4.09 -5.66
C SER A 53 -1.26 -4.36 -5.54
N TYR A 54 -2.09 -3.33 -5.72
CA TYR A 54 -3.54 -3.46 -5.69
C TYR A 54 -4.06 -4.31 -6.84
N GLU A 55 -3.53 -4.13 -8.05
CA GLU A 55 -3.87 -4.97 -9.20
C GLU A 55 -3.55 -6.44 -8.93
N TYR A 56 -2.35 -6.75 -8.42
CA TYR A 56 -1.98 -8.11 -8.01
C TYR A 56 -2.90 -8.66 -6.92
N PHE A 57 -3.27 -7.85 -5.93
CA PHE A 57 -4.21 -8.24 -4.89
C PHE A 57 -5.58 -8.63 -5.47
N THR A 58 -6.15 -7.79 -6.35
CA THR A 58 -7.44 -8.08 -7.00
C THR A 58 -7.41 -9.33 -7.87
N ASN A 59 -6.25 -9.63 -8.47
CA ASN A 59 -5.99 -10.84 -9.24
C ASN A 59 -5.62 -12.06 -8.37
N LYS A 60 -5.68 -11.93 -7.03
CA LYS A 60 -5.32 -12.97 -6.05
C LYS A 60 -3.86 -13.42 -6.11
N GLN A 61 -2.99 -12.61 -6.72
CA GLN A 61 -1.54 -12.76 -6.80
C GLN A 61 -0.90 -12.14 -5.55
N TYR A 62 -1.23 -12.69 -4.39
CA TYR A 62 -0.93 -12.05 -3.10
C TYR A 62 0.57 -11.89 -2.82
N ASN A 63 1.41 -12.86 -3.21
CA ASN A 63 2.85 -12.73 -2.99
C ASN A 63 3.43 -11.57 -3.81
N GLN A 64 3.07 -11.47 -5.09
CA GLN A 64 3.49 -10.34 -5.93
C GLN A 64 2.96 -9.02 -5.39
N SER A 65 1.72 -9.00 -4.88
CA SER A 65 1.15 -7.82 -4.22
C SER A 65 1.98 -7.38 -3.01
N ILE A 66 2.44 -8.33 -2.19
CA ILE A 66 3.31 -8.07 -1.02
C ILE A 66 4.71 -7.61 -1.46
N ASP A 67 5.27 -8.21 -2.52
CA ASP A 67 6.59 -7.86 -3.06
C ASP A 67 6.65 -6.41 -3.55
N GLU A 68 5.61 -5.93 -4.24
CA GLU A 68 5.52 -4.53 -4.67
C GLU A 68 5.46 -3.56 -3.48
N LEU A 69 4.77 -3.93 -2.39
CA LEU A 69 4.76 -3.12 -1.16
C LEU A 69 6.11 -3.13 -0.46
N LYS A 70 6.82 -4.26 -0.47
CA LYS A 70 8.18 -4.37 0.05
C LYS A 70 9.13 -3.44 -0.70
N PHE A 71 9.10 -3.47 -2.02
CA PHE A 71 9.89 -2.58 -2.86
C PHE A 71 9.57 -1.10 -2.60
N ALA A 72 8.28 -0.75 -2.54
CA ALA A 72 7.86 0.61 -2.23
C ALA A 72 8.37 1.08 -0.85
N PHE A 73 8.36 0.19 0.15
CA PHE A 73 8.81 0.52 1.50
C PHE A 73 10.33 0.74 1.54
N GLU A 74 11.10 -0.09 0.82
CA GLU A 74 12.54 0.08 0.68
C GLU A 74 12.88 1.42 0.01
N GLN A 75 12.16 1.80 -1.04
CA GLN A 75 12.32 3.12 -1.67
C GLN A 75 11.97 4.26 -0.69
N ALA A 76 10.89 4.11 0.08
CA ALA A 76 10.51 5.10 1.08
C ALA A 76 11.57 5.22 2.21
N ASN A 77 12.25 4.13 2.58
CA ASN A 77 13.35 4.17 3.53
C ASN A 77 14.61 4.85 2.99
N GLN A 78 14.84 4.80 1.68
CA GLN A 78 15.95 5.51 1.03
C GLN A 78 15.75 7.03 1.04
N LEU A 79 14.54 7.52 1.33
CA LEU A 79 14.24 8.94 1.55
C LEU A 79 14.57 9.39 2.98
N SER A 80 15.72 8.96 3.49
CA SER A 80 16.17 9.16 4.86
C SER A 80 16.79 10.53 5.13
N GLU A 81 17.00 11.35 4.09
CA GLU A 81 17.67 12.64 4.21
C GLU A 81 17.00 13.73 3.36
N GLY A 82 17.16 15.00 3.77
CA GLY A 82 16.74 16.16 3.01
C GLY A 82 15.24 16.52 3.09
N THR A 83 14.74 17.21 2.07
CA THR A 83 13.39 17.80 2.04
C THR A 83 12.27 16.75 2.02
N CYS A 84 12.58 15.51 1.64
CA CYS A 84 11.62 14.41 1.52
C CYS A 84 11.46 13.55 2.78
N LEU A 85 12.24 13.79 3.84
CA LEU A 85 12.19 12.98 5.06
C LEU A 85 10.79 12.92 5.67
N SER A 86 10.08 14.05 5.68
CA SER A 86 8.72 14.11 6.21
C SER A 86 7.71 13.35 5.33
N CYS A 87 7.89 13.37 4.01
CA CYS A 87 7.12 12.56 3.07
C CYS A 87 7.39 11.07 3.23
N ALA A 88 8.65 10.70 3.50
CA ALA A 88 9.06 9.32 3.70
C ALA A 88 8.27 8.64 4.84
N GLY A 89 8.01 9.36 5.93
CA GLY A 89 7.16 8.88 7.02
C GLY A 89 5.73 8.56 6.55
N LEU A 90 5.13 9.47 5.77
CA LEU A 90 3.78 9.28 5.23
C LEU A 90 3.73 8.12 4.23
N PHE A 91 4.73 8.00 3.35
CA PHE A 91 4.82 6.92 2.38
C PHE A 91 4.91 5.56 3.10
N ARG A 92 5.81 5.43 4.07
CA ARG A 92 5.97 4.20 4.88
C ARG A 92 4.69 3.83 5.62
N LEU A 93 4.02 4.80 6.25
CA LEU A 93 2.75 4.58 6.91
C LEU A 93 1.70 4.04 5.93
N ARG A 94 1.61 4.65 4.75
CA ARG A 94 0.64 4.24 3.74
C ARG A 94 0.89 2.83 3.21
N ILE A 95 2.15 2.50 2.96
CA ILE A 95 2.55 1.17 2.50
C ILE A 95 2.28 0.12 3.58
N MET A 96 2.60 0.41 4.84
CA MET A 96 2.29 -0.46 5.98
C MET A 96 0.78 -0.73 6.08
N GLN A 97 -0.06 0.31 5.99
CA GLN A 97 -1.51 0.15 6.04
C GLN A 97 -2.04 -0.76 4.92
N SER A 98 -1.51 -0.63 3.70
CA SER A 98 -1.87 -1.51 2.58
C SER A 98 -1.47 -2.97 2.87
N LEU A 99 -0.28 -3.20 3.42
CA LEU A 99 0.18 -4.55 3.76
C LEU A 99 -0.62 -5.16 4.92
N GLU A 100 -0.93 -4.38 5.95
CA GLU A 100 -1.78 -4.80 7.08
C GLU A 100 -3.19 -5.17 6.60
N HIS A 101 -3.73 -4.46 5.60
CA HIS A 101 -4.99 -4.83 4.97
C HIS A 101 -4.91 -6.19 4.26
N ILE A 102 -3.89 -6.42 3.42
CA ILE A 102 -3.68 -7.71 2.75
C ILE A 102 -3.55 -8.84 3.76
N HIS A 103 -2.77 -8.64 4.83
CA HIS A 103 -2.61 -9.60 5.90
C HIS A 103 -3.94 -9.92 6.59
N GLY A 104 -4.78 -8.92 6.90
CA GLY A 104 -6.11 -9.12 7.47
C GLY A 104 -7.04 -9.92 6.55
N GLU A 105 -7.06 -9.61 5.25
CA GLU A 105 -7.85 -10.34 4.26
C GLU A 105 -7.40 -11.81 4.13
N LEU A 106 -6.08 -12.05 4.13
CA LEU A 106 -5.52 -13.40 4.10
C LEU A 106 -5.79 -14.15 5.41
N GLN A 107 -5.76 -13.48 6.56
CA GLN A 107 -6.14 -14.06 7.84
C GLN A 107 -7.60 -14.54 7.82
N ASN A 108 -8.51 -13.71 7.34
CA ASN A 108 -9.93 -14.03 7.22
C ASN A 108 -10.17 -15.23 6.30
N ARG A 109 -9.39 -15.37 5.23
CA ARG A 109 -9.48 -16.49 4.26
C ARG A 109 -8.77 -17.76 4.72
N SER A 110 -7.79 -17.64 5.62
CA SER A 110 -7.01 -18.75 6.17
C SER A 110 -7.51 -19.22 7.54
N SER A 111 -8.49 -18.55 8.14
CA SER A 111 -9.14 -18.91 9.40
C SER A 111 -10.65 -19.21 9.22
N GLY A 112 -11.29 -19.88 10.19
CA GLY A 112 -12.71 -20.25 10.13
C GLY A 112 -13.04 -21.68 9.65
N LEU A 113 -14.33 -21.99 9.53
CA LEU A 113 -14.85 -23.32 9.14
C LEU A 113 -14.48 -23.73 7.70
N PHE A 114 -14.28 -22.75 6.81
CA PHE A 114 -13.87 -22.94 5.42
C PHE A 114 -12.39 -22.59 5.21
N ARG A 115 -11.53 -23.07 6.11
CA ARG A 115 -10.07 -22.91 6.06
C ARG A 115 -9.51 -23.36 4.71
N SER A 116 -9.17 -22.40 3.86
CA SER A 116 -8.39 -22.70 2.66
C SER A 116 -6.91 -22.59 2.99
N LYS A 117 -6.27 -23.75 3.15
CA LYS A 117 -4.82 -23.84 3.43
C LYS A 117 -3.97 -23.16 2.36
N GLN A 118 -4.52 -22.92 1.16
CA GLN A 118 -3.81 -22.30 0.04
C GLN A 118 -3.40 -20.83 0.31
N TYR A 119 -4.11 -20.11 1.18
CA TYR A 119 -3.79 -18.70 1.50
C TYR A 119 -2.82 -18.57 2.68
N LYS A 120 -2.60 -19.65 3.43
CA LYS A 120 -1.74 -19.64 4.61
C LYS A 120 -0.29 -19.22 4.30
N PRO A 121 0.35 -19.67 3.21
CA PRO A 121 1.72 -19.22 2.89
C PRO A 121 1.80 -17.70 2.65
N SER A 122 0.87 -17.13 1.88
CA SER A 122 0.83 -15.67 1.65
C SER A 122 0.53 -14.89 2.94
N TYR A 123 -0.32 -15.44 3.82
CA TYR A 123 -0.59 -14.84 5.13
C TYR A 123 0.67 -14.76 6.00
N GLU A 124 1.42 -15.87 6.11
CA GLU A 124 2.68 -15.95 6.86
C GLU A 124 3.75 -15.05 6.24
N TYR A 125 3.77 -14.94 4.91
CA TYR A 125 4.67 -14.03 4.20
C TYR A 125 4.34 -12.57 4.52
N ALA A 126 3.07 -12.16 4.40
CA ALA A 126 2.64 -10.81 4.76
C ALA A 126 2.98 -10.49 6.23
N HIS A 127 2.76 -11.45 7.13
CA HIS A 127 3.10 -11.30 8.54
C HIS A 127 4.60 -11.04 8.73
N THR A 128 5.45 -11.82 8.06
CA THR A 128 6.92 -11.67 8.12
C THR A 128 7.34 -10.28 7.64
N VAL A 129 6.83 -9.83 6.49
CA VAL A 129 7.17 -8.50 5.94
C VAL A 129 6.70 -7.37 6.86
N ILE A 130 5.54 -7.49 7.52
CA ILE A 130 5.09 -6.51 8.54
C ILE A 130 6.09 -6.43 9.70
N GLN A 131 6.61 -7.56 10.17
CA GLN A 131 7.62 -7.57 11.24
C GLN A 131 8.94 -6.96 10.78
N GLU A 132 9.33 -7.18 9.52
CA GLU A 132 10.51 -6.53 8.92
C GLU A 132 10.34 -5.00 8.89
N PHE A 133 9.21 -4.51 8.40
CA PHE A 133 8.92 -3.07 8.35
C PHE A 133 8.93 -2.44 9.74
N LYS A 134 8.31 -3.08 10.74
CA LYS A 134 8.25 -2.57 12.12
C LYS A 134 9.62 -2.45 12.79
N ARG A 135 10.62 -3.22 12.36
CA ARG A 135 12.00 -3.10 12.86
C ARG A 135 12.77 -1.93 12.25
N GLN A 136 12.28 -1.37 11.15
CA GLN A 136 12.94 -0.31 10.38
C GLN A 136 12.27 1.07 10.57
N LEU A 137 11.13 1.12 11.26
CA LEU A 137 10.46 2.35 11.70
C LEU A 137 11.02 2.83 13.02
#